data_AF-A0A1T3NXK4-F1
#
_entry.id   AF-A0A1T3NXK4-F1
#
_cell.length_a   1.000
_cell.length_b   1.000
_cell.length_c   1.000
_cell.angle_alpha   90.00
_cell.angle_beta   90.00
_cell.angle_gamma   90.00
#
_symmetry.space_group_name_H-M   'P 1'
#
loop_
_entity.id
_entity.type
_entity.pdbx_description
1 polymer ?
#
loop_
_entity_poly.entity_id
_entity_poly.type
_entity_poly.pdbx_seq_one_letter_code
_entity_poly.pdbx_strand_id
1 'polypeptide(L)'
;MENPTSSESTTRYIRLNLEIVLEVTDADALRAAALDSVKADEELSSGDRADAMAAIESDLAESVSYLIDPFSLVEEIAGTELSEAGWQSEGAEYLPEDDDEDDEDA
;
A
#
# COMPACT_ATOMS: atom_id res chain seq x y z
N MET A 1 34.60 -7.03 39.99
CA MET A 1 34.49 -7.43 38.57
C MET A 1 33.04 -7.25 38.20
N GLU A 2 32.73 -6.10 37.59
CA GLU A 2 31.38 -5.73 37.19
C GLU A 2 31.00 -6.60 35.98
N ASN A 3 29.88 -7.32 36.06
CA ASN A 3 29.33 -8.02 34.90
C ASN A 3 28.76 -6.95 33.96
N PRO A 4 29.08 -6.96 32.64
CA PRO A 4 28.39 -6.09 31.72
C PRO A 4 26.93 -6.54 31.68
N THR A 5 26.01 -5.65 32.07
CA THR A 5 24.62 -5.75 31.65
C THR A 5 24.65 -5.90 30.13
N SER A 6 24.37 -7.10 29.63
CA SER A 6 23.92 -7.25 28.25
C SER A 6 22.78 -6.28 28.11
N SER A 7 22.93 -5.24 27.30
CA SER A 7 21.77 -4.52 26.79
C SER A 7 20.94 -5.59 26.10
N GLU A 8 19.88 -6.05 26.75
CA GLU A 8 18.79 -6.72 26.06
C GLU A 8 18.26 -5.70 25.07
N SER A 9 18.76 -5.76 23.83
CA SER A 9 18.18 -5.03 22.71
C SER A 9 16.81 -5.67 22.46
N THR A 10 15.83 -5.31 23.28
CA THR A 10 14.44 -5.58 22.97
C THR A 10 14.16 -4.77 21.71
N THR A 11 14.03 -5.45 20.57
CA THR A 11 13.66 -4.84 19.30
C THR A 11 12.27 -4.25 19.49
N ARG A 12 12.22 -2.99 19.93
CA ARG A 12 11.00 -2.25 20.24
C ARG A 12 10.26 -1.82 18.98
N TYR A 13 10.96 -1.77 17.85
CA TYR A 13 10.44 -1.31 16.57
C TYR A 13 10.76 -2.34 15.50
N ILE A 14 9.74 -2.70 14.73
CA ILE A 14 9.87 -3.57 13.56
C ILE A 14 9.55 -2.70 12.35
N ARG A 15 10.47 -2.63 11.39
CA ARG A 15 10.23 -2.00 10.09
C ARG A 15 9.85 -3.08 9.09
N LEU A 16 8.70 -2.91 8.46
CA LEU A 16 8.27 -3.73 7.34
C LEU A 16 8.56 -2.97 6.04
N ASN A 17 9.11 -3.68 5.06
CA ASN A 17 9.28 -3.20 3.68
C ASN A 17 8.34 -4.03 2.80
N LEU A 18 7.47 -3.37 2.04
CA LEU A 18 6.45 -4.00 1.20
C LEU A 18 6.49 -3.36 -0.19
N GLU A 19 6.47 -4.18 -1.22
CA GLU A 19 6.31 -3.78 -2.62
C GLU A 19 5.09 -4.52 -3.17
N ILE A 20 4.16 -3.78 -3.80
CA ILE A 20 2.95 -4.33 -4.39
C ILE A 20 2.85 -3.81 -5.83
N VAL A 21 2.73 -4.72 -6.78
CA VAL A 21 2.44 -4.40 -8.18
C VAL A 21 1.13 -5.08 -8.55
N LEU A 22 0.21 -4.30 -9.13
CA LEU A 22 -1.12 -4.76 -9.53
C LEU A 22 -1.26 -4.67 -11.04
N GLU A 23 -1.70 -5.75 -11.68
CA GLU A 23 -2.14 -5.69 -13.06
C GLU A 23 -3.57 -5.11 -13.12
N VAL A 24 -3.75 -4.03 -13.88
CA VAL A 24 -5.07 -3.48 -14.15
C VAL A 24 -5.75 -4.32 -15.24
N THR A 25 -6.75 -5.11 -14.85
CA THR A 25 -7.53 -5.95 -15.77
C THR A 25 -8.75 -5.24 -16.37
N ASP A 26 -9.28 -4.22 -15.67
CA ASP A 26 -10.38 -3.36 -16.13
C ASP A 26 -10.23 -1.95 -15.51
N ALA A 27 -9.77 -1.00 -16.33
CA ALA A 27 -9.49 0.36 -15.87
C ALA A 27 -10.77 1.16 -15.58
N ASP A 28 -11.84 0.94 -16.33
CA ASP A 28 -13.11 1.66 -16.17
C ASP A 28 -13.81 1.21 -14.88
N ALA A 29 -13.82 -0.10 -14.61
CA ALA A 29 -14.36 -0.65 -13.38
C ALA A 29 -13.59 -0.16 -12.14
N LEU A 30 -12.25 -0.12 -12.23
CA LEU A 30 -11.40 0.38 -11.14
C LEU A 30 -11.68 1.87 -10.84
N ARG A 31 -11.74 2.71 -11.87
CA ARG A 31 -12.03 4.14 -11.71
C ARG A 31 -13.43 4.39 -11.16
N ALA A 32 -14.43 3.64 -11.64
CA ALA A 32 -15.80 3.73 -11.16
C ALA A 32 -15.90 3.38 -9.68
N ALA A 33 -15.25 2.29 -9.25
CA ALA A 33 -15.20 1.89 -7.84
C ALA A 33 -14.59 2.99 -6.96
N ALA A 34 -13.45 3.57 -7.38
CA ALA A 34 -12.81 4.66 -6.64
C ALA A 34 -13.71 5.89 -6.53
N LEU A 35 -14.32 6.33 -7.64
CA LEU A 35 -15.24 7.48 -7.64
C LEU A 35 -16.47 7.24 -6.75
N ASP A 36 -17.02 6.03 -6.73
CA ASP A 36 -18.16 5.71 -5.87
C ASP A 36 -17.76 5.68 -4.39
N SER A 37 -16.57 5.19 -4.06
CA SER A 37 -16.01 5.30 -2.71
C SER A 37 -15.83 6.76 -2.29
N VAL A 38 -15.26 7.62 -3.14
CA VAL A 38 -15.08 9.07 -2.85
C VAL A 38 -16.41 9.78 -2.58
N LYS A 39 -17.46 9.42 -3.32
CA LYS A 39 -18.80 9.99 -3.10
C LYS A 39 -19.43 9.52 -1.79
N ALA A 40 -19.13 8.30 -1.37
CA ALA A 40 -19.67 7.69 -0.15
C ALA A 40 -18.90 8.09 1.12
N ASP A 41 -17.69 8.60 0.98
CA ASP A 41 -16.86 9.04 2.12
C ASP A 41 -17.43 10.32 2.77
N GLU A 42 -17.97 10.14 3.98
CA GLU A 42 -18.58 11.20 4.80
C GLU A 42 -17.54 12.05 5.55
N GLU A 43 -16.29 11.60 5.64
CA GLU A 43 -15.21 12.32 6.32
C GLU A 43 -14.57 13.38 5.42
N LEU A 44 -14.69 13.23 4.10
CA LEU A 44 -14.24 14.22 3.13
C LEU A 44 -15.10 15.48 3.11
N SER A 45 -14.41 16.64 3.13
CA SER A 45 -15.05 17.91 2.82
C SER A 45 -15.46 17.97 1.35
N SER A 46 -16.38 18.87 1.01
CA SER A 46 -16.81 19.02 -0.39
C SER A 46 -15.68 19.45 -1.34
N GLY A 47 -14.69 20.20 -0.83
CA GLY A 47 -13.53 20.62 -1.61
C GLY A 47 -12.59 19.43 -1.86
N ASP A 48 -12.20 18.75 -0.78
CA ASP A 48 -11.30 17.59 -0.85
C ASP A 48 -11.91 16.46 -1.69
N ARG A 49 -13.24 16.26 -1.60
CA ARG A 49 -13.95 15.32 -2.47
C ARG A 49 -13.81 15.67 -3.94
N ALA A 50 -13.99 16.94 -4.31
CA ALA A 50 -13.87 17.37 -5.70
C ALA A 50 -12.43 17.21 -6.22
N ASP A 51 -11.43 17.52 -5.39
CA ASP A 51 -10.02 17.36 -5.72
C ASP A 51 -9.65 15.89 -5.90
N ALA A 52 -10.11 15.01 -4.99
CA ALA A 52 -9.91 13.56 -5.10
C ALA A 52 -10.56 12.98 -6.35
N MET A 53 -11.79 13.38 -6.67
CA MET A 53 -12.45 12.97 -7.92
C MET A 53 -11.67 13.43 -9.15
N ALA A 54 -11.18 14.67 -9.16
CA ALA A 54 -10.37 15.20 -10.27
C ALA A 54 -9.03 14.46 -10.42
N ALA A 55 -8.37 14.11 -9.31
CA ALA A 55 -7.15 13.32 -9.31
C ALA A 55 -7.40 11.92 -9.89
N ILE A 56 -8.45 11.24 -9.41
CA ILE A 56 -8.90 9.94 -9.95
C ILE A 56 -9.22 10.06 -11.43
N GLU A 57 -9.85 11.13 -11.89
CA GLU A 57 -10.16 11.35 -13.31
C GLU A 57 -8.91 11.61 -14.17
N SER A 58 -7.83 12.13 -13.58
CA SER A 58 -6.58 12.41 -14.27
C SER A 58 -5.63 11.20 -14.33
N ASP A 59 -5.63 10.35 -13.30
CA ASP A 59 -4.66 9.26 -13.17
C ASP A 59 -5.33 8.01 -12.57
N LEU A 60 -5.09 6.85 -13.18
CA LEU A 60 -5.63 5.59 -12.69
C LEU A 60 -4.92 5.12 -11.41
N ALA A 61 -3.65 5.50 -11.19
CA ALA A 61 -2.93 5.19 -9.95
C ALA A 61 -3.64 5.81 -8.73
N GLU A 62 -4.24 7.00 -8.88
CA GLU A 62 -5.03 7.66 -7.83
C GLU A 62 -6.29 6.87 -7.46
N SER A 63 -6.84 6.07 -8.38
CA SER A 63 -7.94 5.15 -8.06
C SER A 63 -7.49 4.09 -7.05
N VAL A 64 -6.28 3.55 -7.21
CA VAL A 64 -5.70 2.58 -6.28
C VAL A 64 -5.35 3.25 -4.94
N SER A 65 -4.76 4.44 -5.00
CA SER A 65 -4.45 5.26 -3.81
C SER A 65 -5.65 5.45 -2.90
N TYR A 66 -6.82 5.72 -3.50
CA TYR A 66 -8.04 5.95 -2.75
C TYR A 66 -8.73 4.67 -2.25
N LEU A 67 -8.56 3.54 -2.97
CA LEU A 67 -9.23 2.28 -2.63
C LEU A 67 -8.47 1.43 -1.61
N ILE A 68 -7.17 1.65 -1.46
CA ILE A 68 -6.33 0.90 -0.52
C ILE A 68 -6.11 1.75 0.73
N ASP A 69 -6.50 1.21 1.88
CA ASP A 69 -6.01 1.68 3.17
C ASP A 69 -4.79 0.84 3.58
N PRO A 70 -3.55 1.34 3.45
CA PRO A 70 -2.36 0.60 3.84
C PRO A 70 -2.24 0.44 5.36
N PHE A 71 -2.93 1.26 6.15
CA PHE A 71 -2.88 1.21 7.61
C PHE A 71 -3.69 0.04 8.16
N SER A 72 -4.79 -0.33 7.48
CA SER A 72 -5.62 -1.48 7.84
C SER A 72 -4.85 -2.80 7.81
N LEU A 73 -3.73 -2.89 7.08
CA LEU A 73 -2.88 -4.09 7.01
C LEU A 73 -2.22 -4.45 8.36
N VAL A 74 -2.00 -3.47 9.24
CA VAL A 74 -1.32 -3.68 10.53
C VAL A 74 -2.17 -3.31 11.73
N GLU A 75 -3.32 -2.66 11.52
CA GLU A 75 -4.22 -2.23 12.59
C GLU A 75 -4.75 -3.39 13.46
N GLU A 76 -4.93 -4.58 12.88
CA GLU A 76 -5.47 -5.75 13.60
C GLU A 76 -4.40 -6.62 14.30
N ILE A 77 -3.12 -6.23 14.29
CA ILE A 77 -2.05 -7.03 14.90
C ILE A 77 -2.02 -6.84 16.44
N ALA A 78 -2.27 -7.91 17.17
CA ALA A 78 -2.30 -7.88 18.63
C ALA A 78 -0.94 -7.48 19.24
N GLY A 79 -0.96 -6.45 20.09
CA GLY A 79 0.23 -5.99 20.82
C GLY A 79 1.10 -5.00 20.05
N THR A 80 0.63 -4.46 18.92
CA THR A 80 1.32 -3.42 18.14
C THR A 80 0.46 -2.17 18.01
N GLU A 81 1.10 -1.00 18.00
CA GLU A 81 0.48 0.30 17.71
C GLU A 81 1.27 0.93 16.57
N LEU A 82 0.57 1.38 15.52
CA LEU A 82 1.20 2.01 14.37
C LEU A 82 1.79 3.37 14.76
N SER A 83 3.10 3.55 14.57
CA SER A 83 3.79 4.81 14.86
C SER A 83 3.96 5.73 13.65
N GLU A 84 4.23 5.15 12.47
CA GLU A 84 4.42 5.87 11.21
C GLU A 84 4.18 4.89 10.05
N ALA A 85 3.50 5.34 9.00
CA ALA A 85 3.48 4.67 7.72
C ALA A 85 3.41 5.72 6.60
N GLY A 86 4.19 5.52 5.54
CA GLY A 86 4.17 6.32 4.33
C GLY A 86 3.72 5.44 3.17
N TRP A 87 2.78 5.95 2.37
CA TRP A 87 2.27 5.27 1.19
C TRP A 87 2.15 6.27 0.05
N GLN A 88 2.57 5.83 -1.13
CA GLN A 88 2.42 6.55 -2.39
C GLN A 88 2.09 5.52 -3.47
N SER A 89 1.17 5.85 -4.37
CA SER A 89 0.88 5.04 -5.55
C SER A 89 1.46 5.70 -6.79
N GLU A 90 2.05 4.91 -7.67
CA GLU A 90 2.52 5.34 -8.99
C GLU A 90 2.32 4.21 -10.00
N GLY A 91 2.28 4.56 -11.29
CA GLY A 91 2.27 3.54 -12.35
C GLY A 91 3.64 2.86 -12.45
N ALA A 92 3.65 1.53 -12.56
CA ALA A 92 4.86 0.73 -12.71
C ALA A 92 4.78 -0.21 -13.92
N GLU A 93 5.91 -0.41 -14.60
CA GLU A 93 6.07 -1.46 -15.60
C GLU A 93 6.45 -2.78 -14.90
N TYR A 94 5.63 -3.82 -15.03
CA TYR A 94 5.96 -5.15 -14.51
C TYR A 94 6.75 -5.94 -15.57
N LEU A 95 8.00 -6.27 -15.26
CA LEU A 95 8.81 -7.22 -16.00
C LEU A 95 8.89 -8.50 -15.17
N PRO A 96 8.20 -9.59 -15.56
CA PRO A 96 8.38 -10.86 -14.86
C PRO A 96 9.87 -11.24 -14.94
N GLU A 97 10.43 -11.70 -13.83
CA GLU A 97 11.75 -12.34 -13.88
C GLU A 97 11.58 -13.54 -14.80
N ASP A 98 12.34 -13.59 -15.91
CA ASP A 98 12.37 -14.78 -16.76
C ASP A 98 12.67 -15.96 -15.83
N ASP A 99 11.71 -16.88 -15.76
CA ASP A 99 11.82 -18.12 -15.02
C ASP A 99 12.86 -18.99 -15.76
N ASP A 100 14.14 -18.63 -15.66
CA ASP A 100 15.31 -19.41 -16.12
C ASP A 100 15.48 -20.66 -15.21
N GLU A 101 14.38 -21.34 -14.90
CA GLU A 101 14.29 -22.68 -14.33
C GLU A 101 13.81 -23.67 -15.41
N ASP A 102 14.42 -23.64 -16.60
CA ASP A 102 14.40 -24.82 -17.48
C ASP A 102 15.53 -25.78 -17.03
N ASP A 103 15.07 -26.83 -16.36
CA ASP A 103 15.79 -28.00 -15.85
C ASP A 103 17.04 -28.43 -16.67
N GLU A 104 18.13 -28.61 -15.90
CA GLU A 104 18.99 -29.79 -15.88
C GLU A 104 18.82 -30.89 -16.97
N ASP A 105 19.94 -31.16 -17.66
CA ASP A 105 20.36 -32.45 -18.24
C ASP A 105 19.26 -33.38 -18.83
N ALA A 106 19.12 -33.38 -20.17
CA ALA A 106 18.55 -34.49 -20.94
C ALA A 106 19.46 -34.93 -22.09
#